data_AF-A0A7W7MMB1-F1
#
_entry.id   AF-A0A7W7MMB1-F1
#
_cell.length_a   1.000
_cell.length_b   1.000
_cell.length_c   1.000
_cell.angle_alpha   90.00
_cell.angle_beta   90.00
_cell.angle_gamma   90.00
#
_symmetry.space_group_name_H-M   'P 1'
#
loop_
_entity.id
_entity.type
_entity.pdbx_description
1 polymer ?
#
loop_
_entity_poly.entity_id
_entity_poly.type
_entity_poly.pdbx_seq_one_letter_code
_entity_poly.pdbx_strand_id
1 'polypeptide(L)'
;MNVACPYCYERINTRRLWFRCTGRKAPGRPACVPQKDPARKELTGIDELVLPSFPAPGRGLLPVNSAVHDVCNAVSGVKVCPHCHSRMPPSFGEGRSPLIAMAGAPHTGKSVYLRILADQLRHGMGLRFGADVKLIGDEQFSNTTGRADYLDPAGELFPGGQLYAKTQQASEGRRDPIVFGWRQRRMGRYDTTLLSFFDTAGEDLSSMSTVDNLRYLGAADALILLLDPFLIPRARDQINLPKSAYTTNQSTVDVLNRVTDNLRESRHLGGRKNIPIPVAVVFAKIDAFFDVWGEDHPLVQRPEQGPYYDETAGRATHEYVRGQLADWGAHDVDNHLTHNYKNFRYFAVSALGAEPDYDNDIIDPNGVHPFRVDEPLLWLLSQFGVVPDRG
;
A
#
# COMPACT_ATOMS: atom_id res chain seq x y z
N MET A 1 9.55 5.42 19.52
CA MET A 1 9.82 5.03 18.12
C MET A 1 9.15 6.08 17.25
N ASN A 2 9.78 6.47 16.14
CA ASN A 2 9.14 7.37 15.18
C ASN A 2 8.49 6.51 14.10
N VAL A 3 7.17 6.55 14.02
CA VAL A 3 6.36 5.76 13.08
C VAL A 3 5.59 6.74 12.20
N ALA A 4 5.48 6.47 10.90
CA ALA A 4 4.70 7.34 10.02
C ALA A 4 3.21 7.26 10.37
N CYS A 5 2.54 8.40 10.40
CA CYS A 5 1.08 8.45 10.39
C CYS A 5 0.59 7.80 9.09
N PRO A 6 -0.28 6.78 9.13
CA PRO A 6 -0.77 6.18 7.89
C PRO A 6 -1.72 7.12 7.13
N TYR A 7 -2.18 8.22 7.74
CA TYR A 7 -3.14 9.15 7.14
C TYR A 7 -2.51 10.44 6.60
N CYS A 8 -1.57 11.02 7.35
CA CYS A 8 -0.91 12.29 6.99
C CYS A 8 0.61 12.16 6.77
N TYR A 9 1.16 10.95 6.87
CA TYR A 9 2.56 10.61 6.57
C TYR A 9 3.63 11.27 7.46
N GLU A 10 3.24 12.19 8.34
CA GLU A 10 4.13 12.77 9.35
C GLU A 10 4.70 11.71 10.29
N ARG A 11 5.98 11.84 10.64
CA ARG A 11 6.61 10.95 11.62
C ARG A 11 6.14 11.30 13.03
N ILE A 12 5.49 10.34 13.68
CA ILE A 12 4.92 10.46 15.02
C ILE A 12 5.86 9.78 16.02
N ASN A 13 6.21 10.50 17.09
CA ASN A 13 6.77 9.87 18.27
C ASN A 13 5.64 9.17 19.04
N THR A 14 5.66 7.83 19.03
CA THR A 14 4.59 7.00 19.63
C THR A 14 4.40 7.20 21.14
N ARG A 15 5.35 7.86 21.83
CA ARG A 15 5.24 8.23 23.26
C ARG A 15 4.49 9.54 23.48
N ARG A 16 4.23 10.31 22.43
CA ARG A 16 3.63 11.66 22.48
C ARG A 16 2.36 11.74 21.64
N LEU A 17 1.57 10.66 21.66
CA LEU A 17 0.25 10.65 21.03
C LEU A 17 -0.69 11.63 21.75
N TRP A 18 -1.61 12.20 20.96
CA TRP A 18 -2.72 12.98 21.48
C TRP A 18 -3.92 12.08 21.69
N PHE A 19 -4.97 12.62 22.32
CA PHE A 19 -6.21 11.93 22.64
C PHE A 19 -7.43 12.70 22.13
N ARG A 20 -8.48 11.99 21.70
CA ARG A 20 -9.78 12.58 21.33
C ARG A 20 -10.72 12.56 22.54
N CYS A 21 -11.43 13.64 22.82
CA CYS A 21 -12.52 13.60 23.80
C CYS A 21 -13.60 12.60 23.36
N THR A 22 -14.17 11.85 24.31
CA THR A 22 -15.21 10.84 24.04
C THR A 22 -16.64 11.40 24.16
N GLY A 23 -16.78 12.68 24.49
CA GLY A 23 -18.07 13.34 24.74
C GLY A 23 -18.59 13.13 26.17
N ARG A 24 -17.97 12.23 26.94
CA ARG A 24 -18.24 12.05 28.37
C ARG A 24 -17.78 13.27 29.16
N LYS A 25 -18.44 13.56 30.29
CA LYS A 25 -18.08 14.64 31.22
C LYS A 25 -18.11 14.16 32.66
N ALA A 26 -17.23 14.69 33.50
CA ALA A 26 -17.32 14.52 34.94
C ALA A 26 -18.51 15.32 35.51
N PRO A 27 -19.04 14.95 36.69
CA PRO A 27 -20.06 15.73 37.38
C PRO A 27 -19.64 17.20 37.55
N GLY A 28 -20.55 18.14 37.30
CA GLY A 28 -20.27 19.58 37.40
C GLY A 28 -19.41 20.19 36.29
N ARG A 29 -18.96 19.41 35.29
CA ARG A 29 -18.18 19.91 34.15
C ARG A 29 -19.04 20.17 32.90
N PRO A 30 -18.62 21.10 32.03
CA PRO A 30 -19.31 21.35 30.75
C PRO A 30 -19.14 20.17 29.78
N ALA A 31 -20.09 20.02 28.86
CA ALA A 31 -19.96 19.11 27.74
C ALA A 31 -19.05 19.71 26.66
N CYS A 32 -18.25 18.88 25.99
CA CYS A 32 -17.45 19.33 24.85
C CYS A 32 -18.31 19.35 23.59
N VAL A 33 -18.12 20.38 22.77
CA VAL A 33 -18.84 20.55 21.50
C VAL A 33 -17.96 20.09 20.34
N PRO A 34 -18.49 19.32 19.37
CA PRO A 34 -17.78 19.04 18.13
C PRO A 34 -17.45 20.32 17.36
N GLN A 35 -16.23 20.44 16.88
CA GLN A 35 -15.72 21.60 16.16
C GLN A 35 -14.93 21.17 14.92
N LYS A 36 -14.72 22.11 14.00
CA LYS A 36 -13.81 21.91 12.87
C LYS A 36 -12.39 21.74 13.41
N ASP A 37 -11.62 20.89 12.74
CA ASP A 37 -10.22 20.62 13.08
C ASP A 37 -9.35 21.09 11.90
N PRO A 38 -8.76 22.30 11.96
CA PRO A 38 -8.03 22.88 10.83
C PRO A 38 -6.86 22.00 10.39
N ALA A 39 -6.13 21.42 11.34
CA ALA A 39 -4.99 20.56 11.04
C ALA A 39 -5.44 19.26 10.36
N ARG A 40 -6.60 18.72 10.74
CA ARG A 40 -7.19 17.56 10.06
C ARG A 40 -7.64 17.90 8.64
N LYS A 41 -8.31 19.04 8.44
CA LYS A 41 -8.72 19.51 7.11
C LYS A 41 -7.51 19.71 6.20
N GLU A 42 -6.50 20.42 6.69
CA GLU A 42 -5.28 20.72 5.94
C GLU A 42 -4.50 19.45 5.60
N LEU A 43 -4.30 18.57 6.58
CA LEU A 43 -3.42 17.41 6.43
C LEU A 43 -4.11 16.14 5.95
N THR A 44 -5.44 16.08 5.86
CA THR A 44 -6.16 14.89 5.36
C THR A 44 -7.36 15.21 4.47
N GLY A 45 -7.71 16.48 4.23
CA GLY A 45 -8.91 16.88 3.50
C GLY A 45 -10.24 16.70 4.26
N ILE A 46 -10.22 16.05 5.45
CA ILE A 46 -11.46 15.78 6.19
C ILE A 46 -11.87 17.01 6.98
N ASP A 47 -13.05 17.55 6.65
CA ASP A 47 -13.60 18.75 7.28
C ASP A 47 -14.79 18.46 8.21
N GLU A 48 -14.97 17.22 8.68
CA GLU A 48 -16.06 16.88 9.58
C GLU A 48 -15.87 17.47 11.00
N LEU A 49 -16.98 17.77 11.68
CA LEU A 49 -16.94 18.19 13.08
C LEU A 49 -16.50 17.04 13.97
N VAL A 50 -15.50 17.28 14.80
CA VAL A 50 -15.02 16.32 15.78
C VAL A 50 -14.90 16.91 17.17
N LEU A 51 -15.03 16.06 18.17
CA LEU A 51 -14.72 16.44 19.54
C LEU A 51 -13.23 16.85 19.66
N PRO A 52 -12.88 17.73 20.63
CA PRO A 52 -11.52 18.22 20.75
C PRO A 52 -10.47 17.12 20.88
N SER A 53 -9.36 17.29 20.16
CA SER A 53 -8.12 16.54 20.35
C SER A 53 -7.22 17.29 21.33
N PHE A 54 -6.54 16.58 22.23
CA PHE A 54 -5.72 17.20 23.27
C PHE A 54 -4.45 16.37 23.56
N PRO A 55 -3.33 17.01 23.93
CA PRO A 55 -2.09 16.31 24.25
C PRO A 55 -2.21 15.55 25.58
N ALA A 56 -1.42 14.49 25.73
CA ALA A 56 -1.28 13.85 27.03
C ALA A 56 -0.52 14.75 28.02
N PRO A 57 -0.93 14.81 29.31
CA PRO A 57 -0.19 15.54 30.33
C PRO A 57 1.12 14.79 30.66
N GLY A 58 2.25 15.30 30.17
CA GLY A 58 3.59 14.89 30.63
C GLY A 58 4.62 14.66 29.53
N ARG A 59 5.90 14.92 29.87
CA ARG A 59 7.09 14.59 29.04
C ARG A 59 7.71 13.24 29.43
N GLY A 60 6.90 12.31 29.94
CA GLY A 60 7.36 11.00 30.42
C GLY A 60 8.06 10.19 29.32
N LEU A 61 9.00 9.32 29.73
CA LEU A 61 9.74 8.44 28.82
C LEU A 61 8.91 7.23 28.34
N LEU A 62 7.76 6.96 28.96
CA LEU A 62 6.88 5.82 28.68
C LEU A 62 5.63 6.26 27.89
N PRO A 63 5.12 5.41 26.97
CA PRO A 63 3.82 5.65 26.33
C PRO A 63 2.69 5.69 27.36
N VAL A 64 1.75 6.61 27.18
CA VAL A 64 0.52 6.67 27.96
C VAL A 64 -0.64 6.13 27.14
N ASN A 65 -1.53 5.36 27.79
CA ASN A 65 -2.68 4.74 27.14
C ASN A 65 -3.98 5.53 27.30
N SER A 66 -3.98 6.55 28.15
CA SER A 66 -5.11 7.44 28.36
C SER A 66 -4.66 8.80 28.89
N ALA A 67 -5.46 9.83 28.65
CA ALA A 67 -5.28 11.16 29.21
C ALA A 67 -6.62 11.75 29.66
N VAL A 68 -6.56 12.71 30.60
CA VAL A 68 -7.72 13.47 31.08
C VAL A 68 -7.86 14.75 30.27
N HIS A 69 -9.05 14.99 29.72
CA HIS A 69 -9.35 16.24 29.02
C HIS A 69 -9.59 17.36 30.03
N ASP A 70 -8.94 18.50 29.88
CA ASP A 70 -8.99 19.65 30.79
C ASP A 70 -10.39 20.29 30.91
N VAL A 71 -11.14 20.36 29.82
CA VAL A 71 -12.47 20.99 29.80
C VAL A 71 -13.54 20.11 30.48
N CYS A 72 -13.74 18.88 30.00
CA CYS A 72 -14.79 18.00 30.52
C CYS A 72 -14.35 17.10 31.69
N ASN A 73 -13.05 17.06 32.00
CA ASN A 73 -12.42 16.22 33.03
C ASN A 73 -12.71 14.71 32.87
N ALA A 74 -13.00 14.25 31.65
CA ALA A 74 -13.19 12.85 31.35
C ALA A 74 -11.88 12.20 30.87
N VAL A 75 -11.68 10.94 31.26
CA VAL A 75 -10.59 10.12 30.76
C VAL A 75 -10.91 9.67 29.33
N SER A 76 -9.94 9.80 28.42
CA SER A 76 -10.00 9.22 27.08
C SER A 76 -8.80 8.33 26.81
N GLY A 77 -9.07 7.15 26.23
CA GLY A 77 -8.06 6.27 25.63
C GLY A 77 -8.05 6.32 24.09
N VAL A 78 -8.83 7.22 23.48
CA VAL A 78 -8.90 7.32 22.00
C VAL A 78 -7.66 8.05 21.50
N LYS A 79 -6.62 7.30 21.13
CA LYS A 79 -5.37 7.82 20.59
C LYS A 79 -5.58 8.48 19.23
N VAL A 80 -4.91 9.59 18.98
CA VAL A 80 -4.95 10.32 17.69
C VAL A 80 -3.55 10.79 17.28
N CYS A 81 -3.37 11.01 15.98
CA CYS A 81 -2.18 11.67 15.44
C CYS A 81 -2.00 13.06 16.08
N PRO A 82 -0.81 13.42 16.60
CA PRO A 82 -0.57 14.77 17.12
C PRO A 82 -0.49 15.86 16.03
N HIS A 83 -0.45 15.47 14.75
CA HIS A 83 -0.37 16.40 13.62
C HIS A 83 -1.73 16.59 12.96
N CYS A 84 -2.28 15.51 12.37
CA CYS A 84 -3.54 15.58 11.63
C CYS A 84 -4.78 15.22 12.45
N HIS A 85 -4.60 14.84 13.71
CA HIS A 85 -5.69 14.39 14.58
C HIS A 85 -6.56 13.30 13.98
N SER A 86 -6.06 12.41 13.12
CA SER A 86 -6.79 11.18 12.74
C SER A 86 -6.77 10.16 13.86
N ARG A 87 -7.85 9.39 14.04
CA ARG A 87 -7.90 8.33 15.05
C ARG A 87 -6.88 7.23 14.75
N MET A 88 -6.15 6.81 15.78
CA MET A 88 -5.15 5.76 15.68
C MET A 88 -5.66 4.46 16.29
N PRO A 89 -5.26 3.30 15.74
CA PRO A 89 -5.53 2.01 16.37
C PRO A 89 -5.04 1.99 17.82
N PRO A 90 -5.75 1.29 18.75
CA PRO A 90 -5.33 1.20 20.14
C PRO A 90 -3.88 0.71 20.31
N SER A 91 -3.45 -0.21 19.46
CA SER A 91 -2.09 -0.80 19.45
C SER A 91 -1.06 0.01 18.63
N PHE A 92 -1.40 1.22 18.17
CA PHE A 92 -0.47 2.03 17.39
C PHE A 92 0.80 2.33 18.21
N GLY A 93 1.96 1.94 17.66
CA GLY A 93 3.26 2.12 18.28
C GLY A 93 3.68 1.04 19.29
N GLU A 94 2.87 -0.02 19.47
CA GLU A 94 3.22 -1.20 20.26
C GLU A 94 3.98 -2.24 19.42
N GLY A 95 3.69 -2.30 18.11
CA GLY A 95 4.31 -3.19 17.13
C GLY A 95 5.10 -2.47 16.04
N ARG A 96 5.54 -3.23 15.04
CA ARG A 96 6.09 -2.68 13.78
C ARG A 96 4.94 -2.09 12.97
N SER A 97 5.13 -0.97 12.28
CA SER A 97 4.08 -0.38 11.43
C SER A 97 4.71 0.14 10.14
N PRO A 98 5.17 -0.75 9.25
CA PRO A 98 5.79 -0.35 8.00
C PRO A 98 4.73 0.32 7.11
N LEU A 99 5.04 1.52 6.65
CA LEU A 99 4.26 2.15 5.58
C LEU A 99 4.74 1.60 4.23
N ILE A 100 3.86 0.93 3.49
CA ILE A 100 4.19 0.28 2.21
C ILE A 100 3.65 1.15 1.10
N ALA A 101 4.57 1.81 0.39
CA ALA A 101 4.18 2.60 -0.77
C ALA A 101 3.78 1.71 -1.96
N MET A 102 2.87 2.18 -2.80
CA MET A 102 2.61 1.61 -4.12
C MET A 102 2.80 2.69 -5.17
N ALA A 103 3.57 2.39 -6.22
CA ALA A 103 3.81 3.30 -7.34
C ALA A 103 3.83 2.54 -8.68
N GLY A 104 3.65 3.27 -9.78
CA GLY A 104 3.66 2.72 -11.13
C GLY A 104 2.95 3.66 -12.11
N ALA A 105 3.17 3.48 -13.41
CA ALA A 105 2.50 4.27 -14.44
C ALA A 105 0.97 4.14 -14.41
N PRO A 106 0.24 5.07 -15.05
CA PRO A 106 -1.13 4.82 -15.45
C PRO A 106 -1.24 3.48 -16.20
N HIS A 107 -2.39 2.80 -16.08
CA HIS A 107 -2.69 1.53 -16.77
C HIS A 107 -1.86 0.29 -16.34
N THR A 108 -0.91 0.38 -15.40
CA THR A 108 -0.15 -0.79 -14.91
C THR A 108 -0.97 -1.76 -14.04
N GLY A 109 -2.24 -1.44 -13.74
CA GLY A 109 -3.12 -2.31 -12.95
C GLY A 109 -3.07 -2.08 -11.44
N LYS A 110 -2.48 -0.99 -10.92
CA LYS A 110 -2.39 -0.68 -9.48
C LYS A 110 -3.70 -0.84 -8.70
N SER A 111 -4.78 -0.22 -9.17
CA SER A 111 -6.06 -0.24 -8.46
C SER A 111 -6.69 -1.65 -8.46
N VAL A 112 -6.48 -2.44 -9.52
CA VAL A 112 -6.90 -3.84 -9.61
C VAL A 112 -6.06 -4.70 -8.67
N TYR A 113 -4.73 -4.56 -8.73
CA TYR A 113 -3.79 -5.27 -7.85
C TYR A 113 -4.09 -4.98 -6.38
N LEU A 114 -4.31 -3.72 -6.00
CA LEU A 114 -4.60 -3.33 -4.61
C LEU A 114 -5.94 -3.90 -4.12
N ARG A 115 -6.97 -3.92 -4.98
CA ARG A 115 -8.29 -4.53 -4.67
C ARG A 115 -8.14 -6.03 -4.40
N ILE A 116 -7.42 -6.75 -5.26
CA ILE A 116 -7.17 -8.19 -5.10
C ILE A 116 -6.28 -8.49 -3.90
N LEU A 117 -5.23 -7.70 -3.68
CA LEU A 117 -4.38 -7.84 -2.50
C LEU A 117 -5.17 -7.61 -1.20
N ALA A 118 -6.05 -6.59 -1.19
CA ALA A 118 -6.94 -6.31 -0.07
C ALA A 118 -7.91 -7.48 0.21
N ASP A 119 -8.42 -8.12 -0.84
CA ASP A 119 -9.26 -9.32 -0.72
C ASP A 119 -8.48 -10.51 -0.14
N GLN A 120 -7.31 -10.81 -0.72
CA GLN A 120 -6.45 -11.89 -0.24
C GLN A 120 -6.00 -11.69 1.20
N LEU A 121 -5.70 -10.44 1.60
CA LEU A 121 -5.35 -10.10 2.98
C LEU A 121 -6.48 -10.45 3.96
N ARG A 122 -7.74 -10.21 3.56
CA ARG A 122 -8.91 -10.43 4.40
C ARG A 122 -9.35 -11.90 4.44
N HIS A 123 -9.36 -12.57 3.30
CA HIS A 123 -9.99 -13.89 3.17
C HIS A 123 -9.00 -15.06 3.17
N GLY A 124 -7.75 -14.86 2.72
CA GLY A 124 -6.77 -15.94 2.56
C GLY A 124 -5.58 -15.87 3.52
N MET A 125 -4.89 -14.74 3.56
CA MET A 125 -3.61 -14.61 4.26
C MET A 125 -3.76 -14.71 5.78
N GLY A 126 -4.83 -14.16 6.36
CA GLY A 126 -5.08 -14.28 7.81
C GLY A 126 -5.14 -15.74 8.26
N LEU A 127 -5.88 -16.59 7.55
CA LEU A 127 -5.95 -18.03 7.82
C LEU A 127 -4.59 -18.69 7.62
N ARG A 128 -3.93 -18.43 6.49
CA ARG A 128 -2.63 -19.01 6.13
C ARG A 128 -1.56 -18.76 7.20
N PHE A 129 -1.56 -17.60 7.83
CA PHE A 129 -0.56 -17.20 8.83
C PHE A 129 -1.05 -17.29 10.29
N GLY A 130 -2.30 -17.70 10.53
CA GLY A 130 -2.91 -17.65 11.87
C GLY A 130 -2.95 -16.23 12.43
N ALA A 131 -3.22 -15.25 11.57
CA ALA A 131 -3.29 -13.83 11.90
C ALA A 131 -4.74 -13.30 11.78
N ASP A 132 -5.11 -12.38 12.66
CA ASP A 132 -6.32 -11.58 12.56
C ASP A 132 -6.01 -10.34 11.72
N VAL A 133 -6.51 -10.32 10.48
CA VAL A 133 -6.29 -9.23 9.52
C VAL A 133 -7.58 -8.45 9.33
N LYS A 134 -7.56 -7.15 9.65
CA LYS A 134 -8.74 -6.29 9.58
C LYS A 134 -8.44 -4.99 8.89
N LEU A 135 -9.38 -4.51 8.09
CA LEU A 135 -9.33 -3.13 7.61
C LEU A 135 -9.48 -2.19 8.82
N ILE A 136 -8.60 -1.21 8.89
CA ILE A 136 -8.55 -0.17 9.88
C ILE A 136 -8.83 1.14 9.16
N GLY A 137 -9.74 1.94 9.70
CA GLY A 137 -9.99 3.27 9.20
C GLY A 137 -10.65 4.13 10.25
N ASP A 138 -10.49 5.44 10.11
CA ASP A 138 -11.50 6.36 10.62
C ASP A 138 -12.74 6.16 9.75
N GLU A 139 -13.89 5.78 10.33
CA GLU A 139 -15.15 5.58 9.59
C GLU A 139 -15.48 6.80 8.70
N GLN A 140 -14.96 7.96 9.07
CA GLN A 140 -15.09 9.24 8.37
C GLN A 140 -14.26 9.34 7.08
N PHE A 141 -13.17 8.59 6.95
CA PHE A 141 -12.51 8.37 5.65
C PHE A 141 -13.38 7.50 4.74
N SER A 142 -14.27 6.66 5.28
CA SER A 142 -15.12 5.80 4.44
C SER A 142 -16.25 6.56 3.74
N ASN A 143 -16.79 7.59 4.39
CA ASN A 143 -18.00 8.28 3.94
C ASN A 143 -17.73 9.48 3.03
N THR A 144 -16.54 10.07 3.10
CA THR A 144 -16.18 11.29 2.34
C THR A 144 -15.66 11.01 0.93
N THR A 145 -15.17 9.80 0.65
CA THR A 145 -14.45 9.49 -0.60
C THR A 145 -15.07 8.37 -1.45
N GLY A 146 -16.29 7.91 -1.14
CA GLY A 146 -16.95 6.81 -1.87
C GLY A 146 -16.33 5.43 -1.60
N ARG A 147 -15.57 5.31 -0.51
CA ARG A 147 -14.80 4.12 -0.11
C ARG A 147 -15.69 2.92 0.27
N ALA A 148 -16.96 3.17 0.59
CA ALA A 148 -17.93 2.13 0.93
C ALA A 148 -18.05 1.07 -0.18
N ASP A 149 -18.02 1.47 -1.46
CA ASP A 149 -18.14 0.53 -2.59
C ASP A 149 -16.80 -0.14 -2.97
N TYR A 150 -15.67 0.58 -2.80
CA TYR A 150 -14.37 0.12 -3.28
C TYR A 150 -13.74 -1.01 -2.43
N LEU A 151 -14.12 -1.13 -1.15
CA LEU A 151 -13.63 -2.16 -0.22
C LEU A 151 -14.75 -2.93 0.49
N ASP A 152 -16.00 -2.82 0.02
CA ASP A 152 -17.17 -3.42 0.67
C ASP A 152 -16.87 -4.89 1.05
N PRO A 153 -16.90 -5.21 2.36
CA PRO A 153 -16.73 -6.57 2.83
C PRO A 153 -17.76 -7.58 2.36
N ALA A 154 -18.97 -7.13 2.04
CA ALA A 154 -20.07 -7.98 1.62
C ALA A 154 -20.29 -7.97 0.10
N GLY A 155 -19.63 -7.07 -0.62
CA GLY A 155 -19.81 -6.87 -2.06
C GLY A 155 -18.94 -7.79 -2.91
N GLU A 156 -19.41 -8.08 -4.13
CA GLU A 156 -18.62 -8.77 -5.16
C GLU A 156 -17.33 -8.00 -5.47
N LEU A 157 -16.24 -8.71 -5.80
CA LEU A 157 -14.97 -8.08 -6.15
C LEU A 157 -15.09 -7.18 -7.38
N PHE A 158 -15.87 -7.62 -8.37
CA PHE A 158 -16.21 -6.91 -9.60
C PHE A 158 -17.70 -7.14 -9.90
N PRO A 159 -18.59 -6.28 -9.38
CA PRO A 159 -20.03 -6.43 -9.59
C PRO A 159 -20.38 -6.49 -11.07
N GLY A 160 -21.09 -7.54 -11.49
CA GLY A 160 -21.47 -7.73 -12.89
C GLY A 160 -20.29 -8.01 -13.85
N GLY A 161 -19.11 -8.36 -13.32
CA GLY A 161 -17.90 -8.63 -14.11
C GLY A 161 -17.24 -7.38 -14.69
N GLN A 162 -17.68 -6.18 -14.31
CA GLN A 162 -17.10 -4.93 -14.81
C GLN A 162 -15.86 -4.56 -14.00
N LEU A 163 -14.76 -4.24 -14.69
CA LEU A 163 -13.65 -3.53 -14.07
C LEU A 163 -14.15 -2.13 -13.64
N TYR A 164 -13.78 -1.72 -12.43
CA TYR A 164 -14.14 -0.38 -11.97
C TYR A 164 -13.61 0.67 -12.95
N ALA A 165 -14.45 1.69 -13.19
CA ALA A 165 -14.08 2.82 -14.04
C ALA A 165 -12.68 3.30 -13.68
N LYS A 166 -11.86 3.52 -14.72
CA LYS A 166 -10.49 4.01 -14.59
C LYS A 166 -10.48 5.12 -13.56
N THR A 167 -9.72 4.85 -12.53
CA THR A 167 -9.50 5.61 -11.31
C THR A 167 -9.53 7.12 -11.60
N GLN A 168 -10.71 7.74 -11.56
CA GLN A 168 -10.85 9.16 -11.85
C GLN A 168 -10.09 9.96 -10.80
N GLN A 169 -9.50 11.08 -11.23
CA GLN A 169 -8.87 12.06 -10.35
C GLN A 169 -9.81 12.29 -9.16
N ALA A 170 -9.31 12.07 -7.94
CA ALA A 170 -10.11 12.37 -6.75
C ALA A 170 -10.51 13.85 -6.86
N SER A 171 -11.79 14.17 -6.66
CA SER A 171 -12.20 15.56 -6.46
C SER A 171 -11.39 16.09 -5.27
N GLU A 172 -10.51 17.07 -5.50
CA GLU A 172 -9.50 17.61 -4.57
C GLU A 172 -8.14 16.87 -4.47
N GLY A 173 -7.85 15.91 -5.35
CA GLY A 173 -6.48 15.41 -5.59
C GLY A 173 -5.89 14.50 -4.50
N ARG A 174 -6.65 14.13 -3.47
CA ARG A 174 -6.17 13.23 -2.41
C ARG A 174 -7.04 12.00 -2.25
N ARG A 175 -6.41 10.83 -2.31
CA ARG A 175 -7.06 9.55 -1.98
C ARG A 175 -6.76 9.10 -0.57
N ASP A 176 -7.68 8.33 -0.02
CA ASP A 176 -7.51 7.84 1.34
C ASP A 176 -6.63 6.59 1.37
N PRO A 177 -5.65 6.51 2.29
CA PRO A 177 -4.82 5.33 2.45
C PRO A 177 -5.65 4.15 2.95
N ILE A 178 -5.44 2.97 2.38
CA ILE A 178 -6.00 1.69 2.83
C ILE A 178 -5.10 1.14 3.92
N VAL A 179 -5.62 1.05 5.14
CA VAL A 179 -4.85 0.60 6.31
C VAL A 179 -5.39 -0.74 6.78
N PHE A 180 -4.54 -1.75 6.89
CA PHE A 180 -4.85 -3.02 7.51
C PHE A 180 -4.11 -3.17 8.83
N GLY A 181 -4.77 -3.76 9.83
CA GLY A 181 -4.13 -4.28 11.02
C GLY A 181 -3.90 -5.78 10.87
N TRP A 182 -2.65 -6.19 10.93
CA TRP A 182 -2.21 -7.58 10.97
C TRP A 182 -1.84 -7.95 12.39
N ARG A 183 -2.72 -8.65 13.11
CA ARG A 183 -2.45 -9.09 14.48
C ARG A 183 -2.13 -10.57 14.52
N GLN A 184 -0.93 -10.91 14.99
CA GLN A 184 -0.45 -12.30 15.02
C GLN A 184 0.25 -12.61 16.33
N ARG A 185 0.19 -13.87 16.77
CA ARG A 185 0.96 -14.33 17.93
C ARG A 185 2.37 -14.70 17.49
N ARG A 186 3.38 -14.02 18.04
CA ARG A 186 4.80 -14.28 17.82
C ARG A 186 5.51 -14.46 19.17
N MET A 187 6.30 -15.53 19.30
CA MET A 187 7.08 -15.82 20.52
C MET A 187 6.24 -15.70 21.82
N GLY A 188 4.99 -16.17 21.78
CA GLY A 188 4.08 -16.16 22.92
C GLY A 188 3.32 -14.84 23.17
N ARG A 189 3.62 -13.74 22.45
CA ARG A 189 2.94 -12.44 22.58
C ARG A 189 2.18 -12.08 21.30
N TYR A 190 1.12 -11.28 21.43
CA TYR A 190 0.47 -10.69 20.25
C TYR A 190 1.24 -9.45 19.83
N ASP A 191 1.50 -9.36 18.53
CA ASP A 191 2.01 -8.16 17.87
C ASP A 191 1.00 -7.72 16.82
N THR A 192 0.80 -6.41 16.68
CA THR A 192 -0.10 -5.83 15.67
C THR A 192 0.72 -4.95 14.75
N THR A 193 0.80 -5.37 13.49
CA THR A 193 1.44 -4.61 12.42
C THR A 193 0.42 -3.81 11.64
N LEU A 194 0.65 -2.51 11.46
CA LEU A 194 -0.19 -1.68 10.59
C LEU A 194 0.44 -1.63 9.20
N LEU A 195 -0.33 -2.08 8.21
CA LEU A 195 0.03 -2.05 6.80
C LEU A 195 -0.77 -0.93 6.14
N SER A 196 -0.10 0.12 5.71
CA SER A 196 -0.75 1.22 4.99
C SER A 196 -0.34 1.17 3.53
N PHE A 197 -1.35 1.14 2.66
CA PHE A 197 -1.24 1.20 1.21
C PHE A 197 -1.92 2.46 0.72
N PHE A 198 -1.33 3.17 -0.23
CA PHE A 198 -1.97 4.28 -0.90
C PHE A 198 -1.72 4.16 -2.39
N ASP A 199 -2.81 4.15 -3.14
CA ASP A 199 -2.79 4.17 -4.59
C ASP A 199 -2.62 5.62 -5.04
N THR A 200 -1.44 5.93 -5.59
CA THR A 200 -1.22 7.15 -6.38
C THR A 200 -2.01 7.00 -7.68
N ALA A 201 -3.32 7.18 -7.58
CA ALA A 201 -4.28 6.98 -8.65
C ALA A 201 -3.92 7.84 -9.87
N GLY A 202 -3.32 7.23 -10.90
CA GLY A 202 -3.20 7.80 -12.25
C GLY A 202 -2.51 9.16 -12.38
N GLU A 203 -2.14 9.81 -11.28
CA GLU A 203 -1.37 11.03 -11.30
C GLU A 203 -0.05 10.68 -11.94
N ASP A 204 0.20 11.35 -13.06
CA ASP A 204 1.48 11.24 -13.69
C ASP A 204 2.49 11.67 -12.62
N LEU A 205 3.45 10.80 -12.30
CA LEU A 205 4.63 11.22 -11.55
C LEU A 205 5.38 12.36 -12.30
N SER A 206 4.91 12.75 -13.50
CA SER A 206 5.27 13.96 -14.25
C SER A 206 4.52 15.24 -13.91
N SER A 207 3.28 15.21 -13.40
CA SER A 207 2.53 16.43 -13.10
C SER A 207 3.00 16.97 -11.76
N MET A 208 4.13 17.68 -11.77
CA MET A 208 4.69 18.47 -10.67
C MET A 208 4.34 17.92 -9.28
N SER A 209 4.98 16.81 -8.89
CA SER A 209 5.23 16.40 -7.50
C SER A 209 4.27 17.04 -6.47
N THR A 210 2.98 16.64 -6.48
CA THR A 210 2.04 17.11 -5.45
C THR A 210 2.71 16.87 -4.10
N VAL A 211 2.77 17.89 -3.24
CA VAL A 211 3.48 17.83 -1.96
C VAL A 211 3.11 16.57 -1.17
N ASP A 212 1.86 16.12 -1.28
CA ASP A 212 1.34 14.91 -0.66
C ASP A 212 1.98 13.61 -1.21
N ASN A 213 2.24 13.50 -2.52
CA ASN A 213 2.94 12.37 -3.12
C ASN A 213 4.39 12.27 -2.64
N LEU A 214 5.08 13.41 -2.53
CA LEU A 214 6.44 13.46 -1.98
C LEU A 214 6.45 13.12 -0.48
N ARG A 215 5.48 13.61 0.31
CA ARG A 215 5.36 13.26 1.73
C ARG A 215 5.14 11.75 1.93
N TYR A 216 4.23 11.17 1.14
CA TYR A 216 3.96 9.73 1.18
C TYR A 216 5.19 8.90 0.81
N LEU A 217 5.79 9.16 -0.36
CA LEU A 217 6.98 8.43 -0.80
C LEU A 217 8.14 8.61 0.18
N GLY A 218 8.31 9.79 0.78
CA GLY A 218 9.34 10.05 1.79
C GLY A 218 9.09 9.34 3.12
N ALA A 219 7.83 9.16 3.51
CA ALA A 219 7.44 8.46 4.73
C ALA A 219 7.48 6.93 4.60
N ALA A 220 7.50 6.39 3.38
CA ALA A 220 7.48 4.94 3.14
C ALA A 220 8.68 4.21 3.76
N ASP A 221 8.43 3.03 4.28
CA ASP A 221 9.47 2.14 4.80
C ASP A 221 9.81 1.05 3.77
N ALA A 222 8.91 0.79 2.80
CA ALA A 222 9.08 -0.09 1.65
C ALA A 222 8.25 0.39 0.44
N LEU A 223 8.52 -0.14 -0.75
CA LEU A 223 7.78 0.18 -1.97
C LEU A 223 7.41 -1.07 -2.77
N ILE A 224 6.18 -1.14 -3.27
CA ILE A 224 5.75 -2.01 -4.36
C ILE A 224 5.68 -1.16 -5.62
N LEU A 225 6.57 -1.43 -6.58
CA LEU A 225 6.63 -0.73 -7.87
C LEU A 225 6.04 -1.63 -8.95
N LEU A 226 4.85 -1.27 -9.45
CA LEU A 226 4.20 -1.99 -10.55
C LEU A 226 4.67 -1.45 -11.89
N LEU A 227 5.18 -2.35 -12.71
CA LEU A 227 5.60 -2.12 -14.09
C LEU A 227 4.70 -2.95 -15.02
N ASP A 228 4.36 -2.37 -16.17
CA ASP A 228 3.57 -3.03 -17.20
C ASP A 228 4.51 -3.60 -18.27
N PRO A 229 4.58 -4.93 -18.46
CA PRO A 229 5.41 -5.54 -19.49
C PRO A 229 5.01 -5.09 -20.91
N PHE A 230 3.78 -4.60 -21.12
CA PHE A 230 3.33 -4.12 -22.43
C PHE A 230 4.02 -2.82 -22.86
N LEU A 231 4.64 -2.10 -21.93
CA LEU A 231 5.47 -0.92 -22.21
C LEU A 231 6.88 -1.29 -22.71
N ILE A 232 7.24 -2.57 -22.71
CA ILE A 232 8.48 -3.08 -23.30
C ILE A 232 8.15 -3.57 -24.72
N PRO A 233 8.64 -2.91 -25.78
CA PRO A 233 8.24 -3.22 -27.15
C PRO A 233 8.40 -4.69 -27.53
N ARG A 234 9.57 -5.28 -27.25
CA ARG A 234 9.83 -6.70 -27.59
C ARG A 234 9.00 -7.70 -26.77
N ALA A 235 8.61 -7.34 -25.55
CA ALA A 235 7.70 -8.18 -24.76
C ALA A 235 6.31 -8.15 -25.40
N ARG A 236 5.81 -6.95 -25.72
CA ARG A 236 4.54 -6.74 -26.41
C ARG A 236 4.50 -7.44 -27.76
N ASP A 237 5.59 -7.47 -28.51
CA ASP A 237 5.64 -8.11 -29.84
C ASP A 237 5.50 -9.64 -29.77
N GLN A 238 5.58 -10.26 -28.58
CA GLN A 238 5.38 -11.70 -28.38
C GLN A 238 3.91 -12.09 -28.17
N ILE A 239 3.03 -11.13 -27.89
CA ILE A 239 1.64 -11.35 -27.48
C ILE A 239 0.68 -10.54 -28.35
N ASN A 240 -0.58 -10.97 -28.43
CA ASN A 240 -1.59 -10.28 -29.23
C ASN A 240 -2.48 -9.40 -28.35
N LEU A 241 -2.27 -8.09 -28.38
CA LEU A 241 -3.00 -7.13 -27.54
C LEU A 241 -3.78 -6.09 -28.36
N PRO A 242 -5.02 -5.74 -27.96
CA PRO A 242 -5.71 -4.60 -28.53
C PRO A 242 -5.01 -3.29 -28.13
N LYS A 243 -5.19 -2.24 -28.95
CA LYS A 243 -4.58 -0.91 -28.67
C LYS A 243 -5.07 -0.29 -27.35
N SER A 244 -6.24 -0.69 -26.85
CA SER A 244 -6.81 -0.25 -25.57
C SER A 244 -6.04 -0.77 -24.35
N ALA A 245 -5.29 -1.87 -24.49
CA ALA A 245 -4.60 -2.55 -23.39
C ALA A 245 -3.37 -1.79 -22.86
N TYR A 246 -2.77 -0.90 -23.66
CA TYR A 246 -1.54 -0.18 -23.32
C TYR A 246 -1.49 1.24 -23.89
N THR A 247 -0.55 2.04 -23.40
CA THR A 247 -0.25 3.39 -23.93
C THR A 247 1.16 3.42 -24.50
N THR A 248 1.37 4.08 -25.65
CA THR A 248 2.70 4.17 -26.31
C THR A 248 3.52 5.38 -25.90
N ASN A 249 2.95 6.29 -25.10
CA ASN A 249 3.59 7.57 -24.77
C ASN A 249 4.55 7.48 -23.57
N GLN A 250 4.79 6.28 -23.04
CA GLN A 250 5.62 6.04 -21.86
C GLN A 250 6.44 4.77 -22.05
N SER A 251 7.64 4.73 -21.48
CA SER A 251 8.44 3.51 -21.36
C SER A 251 8.54 3.06 -19.90
N THR A 252 8.80 1.78 -19.68
CA THR A 252 9.06 1.20 -18.35
C THR A 252 10.19 1.93 -17.61
N VAL A 253 11.23 2.34 -18.35
CA VAL A 253 12.40 3.04 -17.81
C VAL A 253 12.05 4.45 -17.35
N ASP A 254 11.21 5.18 -18.10
CA ASP A 254 10.78 6.52 -17.69
C ASP A 254 10.01 6.49 -16.38
N VAL A 255 9.13 5.50 -16.20
CA VAL A 255 8.37 5.30 -14.96
C VAL A 255 9.34 5.05 -13.80
N LEU A 256 10.29 4.14 -14.01
CA LEU A 256 11.29 3.79 -13.01
C LEU A 256 12.18 4.99 -12.63
N ASN A 257 12.62 5.78 -13.61
CA ASN A 257 13.39 7.01 -13.41
C ASN A 257 12.61 8.00 -12.53
N ARG A 258 11.35 8.29 -12.90
CA ARG A 258 10.49 9.22 -12.15
C ARG A 258 10.27 8.78 -10.70
N VAL A 259 9.99 7.50 -10.47
CA VAL A 259 9.85 6.96 -9.11
C VAL A 259 11.15 7.10 -8.33
N THR A 260 12.28 6.79 -8.97
CA THR A 260 13.61 6.89 -8.37
C THR A 260 13.93 8.33 -7.94
N ASP A 261 13.67 9.29 -8.82
CA ASP A 261 13.92 10.71 -8.56
C ASP A 261 13.05 11.23 -7.41
N ASN A 262 11.75 10.91 -7.44
CA ASN A 262 10.83 11.27 -6.35
C ASN A 262 11.24 10.64 -5.00
N LEU A 263 11.70 9.39 -4.99
CA LEU A 263 12.21 8.74 -3.77
C LEU A 263 13.49 9.39 -3.25
N ARG A 264 14.36 9.84 -4.16
CA ARG A 264 15.59 10.56 -3.81
C ARG A 264 15.30 11.93 -3.24
N GLU A 265 14.43 12.69 -3.90
CA GLU A 265 14.01 14.02 -3.48
C GLU A 265 13.32 13.98 -2.11
N SER A 266 12.29 13.14 -1.97
CA SER A 266 11.51 13.00 -0.73
C SER A 266 12.31 12.53 0.48
N ARG A 267 13.45 11.86 0.27
CA ARG A 267 14.37 11.42 1.33
C ARG A 267 15.65 12.24 1.43
N HIS A 268 15.77 13.32 0.66
CA HIS A 268 16.97 14.16 0.60
C HIS A 268 18.26 13.34 0.35
N LEU A 269 18.18 12.35 -0.55
CA LEU A 269 19.29 11.45 -0.88
C LEU A 269 20.12 12.01 -2.04
N GLY A 270 21.37 12.36 -1.75
CA GLY A 270 22.34 12.70 -2.79
C GLY A 270 22.68 11.53 -3.72
N GLY A 271 23.15 11.82 -4.94
CA GLY A 271 23.38 10.84 -6.01
C GLY A 271 24.35 9.69 -5.69
N ARG A 272 25.22 9.83 -4.69
CA ARG A 272 26.19 8.80 -4.28
C ARG A 272 25.60 7.69 -3.40
N LYS A 273 24.39 7.86 -2.88
CA LYS A 273 23.74 6.88 -1.99
C LYS A 273 22.65 6.14 -2.73
N ASN A 274 22.62 4.82 -2.60
CA ASN A 274 21.49 4.01 -3.04
C ASN A 274 20.29 4.22 -2.10
N ILE A 275 19.08 4.10 -2.66
CA ILE A 275 17.80 4.14 -1.96
C ILE A 275 17.77 2.96 -0.96
N PRO A 276 17.58 3.23 0.35
CA PRO A 276 17.78 2.23 1.39
C PRO A 276 16.57 1.35 1.69
N ILE A 277 15.37 1.73 1.24
CA ILE A 277 14.16 0.95 1.47
C ILE A 277 14.12 -0.26 0.52
N PRO A 278 13.58 -1.42 0.94
CA PRO A 278 13.35 -2.54 0.06
C PRO A 278 12.26 -2.21 -0.98
N VAL A 279 12.48 -2.61 -2.23
CA VAL A 279 11.56 -2.37 -3.35
C VAL A 279 11.16 -3.66 -4.04
N ALA A 280 9.87 -3.99 -4.00
CA ALA A 280 9.31 -5.10 -4.75
C ALA A 280 8.97 -4.59 -6.15
N VAL A 281 9.72 -5.01 -7.16
CA VAL A 281 9.51 -4.61 -8.55
C VAL A 281 8.63 -5.67 -9.21
N VAL A 282 7.40 -5.29 -9.50
CA VAL A 282 6.31 -6.20 -9.88
C VAL A 282 5.98 -5.99 -11.35
N PHE A 283 6.28 -6.97 -12.19
CA PHE A 283 5.72 -7.03 -13.55
C PHE A 283 4.30 -7.56 -13.44
N ALA A 284 3.35 -6.65 -13.62
CA ALA A 284 1.92 -6.96 -13.61
C ALA A 284 1.49 -7.55 -14.96
N LYS A 285 0.28 -8.11 -15.03
CA LYS A 285 -0.34 -8.60 -16.28
C LYS A 285 0.43 -9.71 -17.00
N ILE A 286 1.17 -10.55 -16.26
CA ILE A 286 1.92 -11.64 -16.87
C ILE A 286 1.02 -12.73 -17.46
N ASP A 287 -0.28 -12.71 -17.14
CA ASP A 287 -1.30 -13.59 -17.70
C ASP A 287 -1.33 -13.57 -19.23
N ALA A 288 -1.08 -12.40 -19.84
CA ALA A 288 -0.99 -12.27 -21.29
C ALA A 288 0.16 -13.07 -21.92
N PHE A 289 1.12 -13.55 -21.12
CA PHE A 289 2.25 -14.35 -21.57
C PHE A 289 2.10 -15.84 -21.26
N PHE A 290 1.05 -16.27 -20.55
CA PHE A 290 0.90 -17.68 -20.13
C PHE A 290 0.88 -18.63 -21.32
N ASP A 291 0.15 -18.29 -22.39
CA ASP A 291 0.08 -19.12 -23.61
C ASP A 291 1.42 -19.19 -24.36
N VAL A 292 2.18 -18.09 -24.38
CA VAL A 292 3.48 -18.01 -25.06
C VAL A 292 4.55 -18.77 -24.30
N TRP A 293 4.50 -18.74 -22.97
CA TRP A 293 5.47 -19.42 -22.11
C TRP A 293 5.16 -20.92 -21.94
N GLY A 294 3.88 -21.29 -21.96
CA GLY A 294 3.42 -22.66 -21.69
C GLY A 294 3.44 -23.02 -20.21
N GLU A 295 2.74 -24.11 -19.87
CA GLU A 295 2.48 -24.53 -18.48
C GLU A 295 3.74 -24.90 -17.69
N ASP A 296 4.78 -25.40 -18.37
CA ASP A 296 6.03 -25.82 -17.75
C ASP A 296 6.99 -24.66 -17.44
N HIS A 297 6.66 -23.45 -17.88
CA HIS A 297 7.54 -22.31 -17.70
C HIS A 297 7.63 -21.89 -16.22
N PRO A 298 8.83 -21.66 -15.65
CA PRO A 298 9.00 -21.36 -14.23
C PRO A 298 8.22 -20.14 -13.73
N LEU A 299 7.96 -19.14 -14.58
CA LEU A 299 7.16 -17.96 -14.21
C LEU A 299 5.65 -18.22 -14.18
N VAL A 300 5.17 -19.32 -14.78
CA VAL A 300 3.76 -19.76 -14.77
C VAL A 300 3.48 -20.71 -13.60
N GLN A 301 4.52 -21.19 -12.91
CA GLN A 301 4.38 -22.04 -11.73
C GLN A 301 4.20 -21.22 -10.45
N ARG A 302 3.39 -21.76 -9.53
CA ARG A 302 3.24 -21.21 -8.17
C ARG A 302 4.19 -21.91 -7.21
N PRO A 303 4.98 -21.17 -6.41
CA PRO A 303 5.72 -21.74 -5.31
C PRO A 303 4.79 -22.44 -4.29
N GLU A 304 5.36 -23.38 -3.54
CA GLU A 304 4.67 -24.03 -2.43
C GLU A 304 4.19 -22.99 -1.42
N GLN A 305 2.93 -23.12 -1.01
CA GLN A 305 2.30 -22.18 -0.09
C GLN A 305 2.47 -22.67 1.34
N GLY A 306 2.87 -21.77 2.24
CA GLY A 306 2.98 -22.06 3.67
C GLY A 306 2.94 -20.79 4.51
N PRO A 307 2.91 -20.86 5.86
CA PRO A 307 2.86 -19.69 6.76
C PRO A 307 4.20 -18.92 6.81
N TYR A 308 4.87 -18.77 5.67
CA TYR A 308 6.16 -18.12 5.46
C TYR A 308 6.24 -17.54 4.04
N TYR A 309 7.23 -16.68 3.82
CA TYR A 309 7.70 -16.31 2.48
C TYR A 309 8.82 -17.27 2.04
N ASP A 310 8.69 -17.89 0.87
CA ASP A 310 9.72 -18.77 0.31
C ASP A 310 10.80 -17.95 -0.41
N GLU A 311 11.93 -17.72 0.26
CA GLU A 311 13.03 -16.91 -0.26
C GLU A 311 13.78 -17.63 -1.39
N THR A 312 13.82 -18.97 -1.39
CA THR A 312 14.45 -19.74 -2.48
C THR A 312 13.65 -19.58 -3.77
N ALA A 313 12.33 -19.79 -3.71
CA ALA A 313 11.46 -19.62 -4.87
C ALA A 313 11.38 -18.15 -5.33
N GLY A 314 11.39 -17.21 -4.38
CA GLY A 314 11.48 -15.78 -4.66
C GLY A 314 12.75 -15.39 -5.43
N ARG A 315 13.91 -15.92 -5.03
CA ARG A 315 15.17 -15.74 -5.75
C ARG A 315 15.16 -16.36 -7.14
N ALA A 316 14.63 -17.57 -7.28
CA ALA A 316 14.50 -18.21 -8.58
C ALA A 316 13.65 -17.33 -9.52
N THR A 317 12.51 -16.85 -9.04
CA THR A 317 11.65 -15.93 -9.79
C THR A 317 12.38 -14.66 -10.19
N HIS A 318 13.19 -14.10 -9.29
CA HIS A 318 13.96 -12.92 -9.60
C HIS A 318 14.93 -13.12 -10.76
N GLU A 319 15.67 -14.24 -10.78
CA GLU A 319 16.57 -14.55 -11.88
C GLU A 319 15.81 -14.85 -13.18
N TYR A 320 14.66 -15.54 -13.13
CA TYR A 320 13.84 -15.79 -14.32
C TYR A 320 13.28 -14.50 -14.92
N VAL A 321 12.74 -13.59 -14.10
CA VAL A 321 12.27 -12.28 -14.58
C VAL A 321 13.42 -11.47 -15.16
N ARG A 322 14.58 -11.49 -14.51
CA ARG A 322 15.79 -10.81 -15.00
C ARG A 322 16.26 -11.38 -16.35
N GLY A 323 16.19 -12.70 -16.54
CA GLY A 323 16.41 -13.36 -17.83
C GLY A 323 15.42 -12.89 -18.89
N GLN A 324 14.12 -12.87 -18.58
CA GLN A 324 13.11 -12.37 -19.52
C GLN A 324 13.33 -10.89 -19.89
N LEU A 325 13.77 -10.05 -18.96
CA LEU A 325 14.12 -8.67 -19.28
C LEU A 325 15.28 -8.58 -20.27
N ALA A 326 16.28 -9.45 -20.15
CA ALA A 326 17.37 -9.52 -21.11
C ALA A 326 16.87 -9.95 -22.50
N ASP A 327 16.01 -10.97 -22.58
CA ASP A 327 15.41 -11.45 -23.83
C ASP A 327 14.54 -10.38 -24.50
N TRP A 328 13.77 -9.64 -23.70
CA TRP A 328 13.00 -8.48 -24.15
C TRP A 328 13.86 -7.24 -24.44
N GLY A 329 15.19 -7.31 -24.26
CA GLY A 329 16.11 -6.20 -24.50
C GLY A 329 16.05 -5.05 -23.48
N ALA A 330 15.32 -5.24 -22.37
CA ALA A 330 15.11 -4.26 -21.28
C ALA A 330 16.19 -4.34 -20.18
N HIS A 331 17.45 -4.50 -20.60
CA HIS A 331 18.63 -4.56 -19.72
C HIS A 331 18.86 -3.25 -18.92
N ASP A 332 18.39 -2.13 -19.45
CA ASP A 332 18.40 -0.82 -18.81
C ASP A 332 17.58 -0.78 -17.52
N VAL A 333 16.47 -1.53 -17.44
CA VAL A 333 15.66 -1.66 -16.22
C VAL A 333 16.47 -2.29 -15.07
N ASP A 334 17.15 -3.42 -15.33
CA ASP A 334 17.98 -4.13 -14.34
C ASP A 334 19.20 -3.32 -13.94
N ASN A 335 19.86 -2.70 -14.91
CA ASN A 335 20.98 -1.80 -14.68
C ASN A 335 20.57 -0.62 -13.78
N HIS A 336 19.43 0.02 -14.06
CA HIS A 336 18.96 1.15 -13.27
C HIS A 336 18.69 0.75 -11.82
N LEU A 337 18.00 -0.37 -11.59
CA LEU A 337 17.67 -0.86 -10.25
C LEU A 337 18.95 -1.20 -9.46
N THR A 338 19.89 -1.92 -10.08
CA THR A 338 21.17 -2.30 -9.47
C THR A 338 22.00 -1.10 -9.02
N HIS A 339 22.00 0.00 -9.78
CA HIS A 339 22.80 1.18 -9.45
C HIS A 339 22.10 2.16 -8.49
N ASN A 340 20.77 2.10 -8.34
CA ASN A 340 20.02 3.07 -7.54
C ASN A 340 19.47 2.52 -6.23
N TYR A 341 19.27 1.22 -6.10
CA TYR A 341 18.58 0.62 -4.94
C TYR A 341 19.53 -0.29 -4.16
N LYS A 342 19.36 -0.35 -2.84
CA LYS A 342 20.14 -1.26 -1.98
C LYS A 342 19.59 -2.68 -1.98
N ASN A 343 18.27 -2.81 -2.08
CA ASN A 343 17.57 -4.08 -1.98
C ASN A 343 16.32 -4.02 -2.84
N PHE A 344 16.25 -4.87 -3.86
CA PHE A 344 15.06 -5.03 -4.68
C PHE A 344 14.87 -6.50 -5.05
N ARG A 345 13.63 -6.89 -5.32
CA ARG A 345 13.27 -8.23 -5.76
C ARG A 345 12.27 -8.12 -6.92
N TYR A 346 12.46 -8.94 -7.94
CA TYR A 346 11.52 -9.00 -9.07
C TYR A 346 10.42 -10.02 -8.78
N PHE A 347 9.21 -9.65 -9.17
CA PHE A 347 8.02 -10.48 -9.09
C PHE A 347 7.26 -10.44 -10.40
N ALA A 348 6.61 -11.55 -10.71
CA ALA A 348 5.74 -11.73 -11.86
C ALA A 348 4.35 -12.04 -11.30
N VAL A 349 3.37 -11.17 -11.53
CA VAL A 349 2.03 -11.29 -10.94
C VAL A 349 0.93 -11.04 -11.96
N SER A 350 -0.19 -11.74 -11.80
CA SER A 350 -1.45 -11.40 -12.45
C SER A 350 -2.52 -11.20 -11.40
N ALA A 351 -3.06 -9.98 -11.33
CA ALA A 351 -4.14 -9.68 -10.39
C ALA A 351 -5.45 -10.39 -10.78
N LEU A 352 -5.75 -10.45 -12.07
CA LEU A 352 -6.97 -11.07 -12.60
C LEU A 352 -6.80 -12.58 -12.84
N GLY A 353 -5.59 -13.04 -13.15
CA GLY A 353 -5.32 -14.44 -13.50
C GLY A 353 -5.59 -14.79 -14.95
N ALA A 354 -6.29 -13.93 -15.68
CA ALA A 354 -6.60 -14.03 -17.10
C ALA A 354 -6.79 -12.62 -17.67
N GLU A 355 -6.58 -12.48 -18.98
CA GLU A 355 -6.73 -11.19 -19.65
C GLU A 355 -8.19 -10.74 -19.65
N PRO A 356 -8.50 -9.49 -19.25
CA PRO A 356 -9.83 -8.94 -19.41
C PRO A 356 -10.09 -8.57 -20.87
N ASP A 357 -11.37 -8.36 -21.21
CA ASP A 357 -11.74 -7.58 -22.37
C ASP A 357 -11.33 -6.11 -22.13
N TYR A 358 -10.16 -5.72 -22.65
CA TYR A 358 -9.61 -4.38 -22.51
C TYR A 358 -10.42 -3.29 -23.23
N ASP A 359 -11.25 -3.64 -24.21
CA ASP A 359 -12.08 -2.67 -24.94
C ASP A 359 -13.35 -2.34 -24.16
N ASN A 360 -13.93 -3.34 -23.48
CA ASN A 360 -15.17 -3.20 -22.72
C ASN A 360 -14.97 -3.10 -21.20
N ASP A 361 -13.73 -3.22 -20.72
CA ASP A 361 -13.39 -3.23 -19.29
C ASP A 361 -14.15 -4.35 -18.54
N ILE A 362 -14.18 -5.57 -19.09
CA ILE A 362 -14.90 -6.74 -18.54
C ILE A 362 -13.90 -7.84 -18.16
N ILE A 363 -14.04 -8.45 -16.98
CA ILE A 363 -13.18 -9.57 -16.55
C ILE A 363 -13.51 -10.87 -17.29
N ASP A 364 -12.60 -11.85 -17.22
CA ASP A 364 -12.85 -13.18 -17.76
C ASP A 364 -14.16 -13.80 -17.20
N PRO A 365 -15.00 -14.42 -18.04
CA PRO A 365 -16.25 -15.05 -17.60
C PRO A 365 -16.09 -16.15 -16.55
N ASN A 366 -14.92 -16.79 -16.47
CA ASN A 366 -14.60 -17.79 -15.45
C ASN A 366 -14.21 -17.17 -14.11
N GLY A 367 -14.26 -15.83 -14.00
CA GLY A 367 -13.97 -15.08 -12.81
C GLY A 367 -12.48 -14.79 -12.63
N VAL A 368 -12.14 -14.38 -11.41
CA VAL A 368 -10.80 -13.90 -11.07
C VAL A 368 -10.00 -14.99 -10.38
N HIS A 369 -8.80 -15.26 -10.89
CA HIS A 369 -7.89 -16.31 -10.41
C HIS A 369 -6.51 -15.72 -10.08
N PRO A 370 -6.38 -14.92 -9.01
CA PRO A 370 -5.16 -14.17 -8.72
C PRO A 370 -3.92 -15.07 -8.71
N PHE A 371 -2.89 -14.66 -9.42
CA PHE A 371 -1.64 -15.39 -9.56
C PHE A 371 -0.51 -14.60 -8.90
N ARG A 372 0.00 -15.15 -7.78
CA ARG A 372 1.18 -14.67 -7.04
C ARG A 372 1.09 -13.23 -6.51
N VAL A 373 -0.14 -12.71 -6.36
CA VAL A 373 -0.41 -11.32 -5.93
C VAL A 373 0.06 -11.02 -4.50
N ASP A 374 0.11 -12.03 -3.64
CA ASP A 374 0.53 -11.90 -2.24
C ASP A 374 2.05 -11.88 -2.06
N GLU A 375 2.83 -12.47 -2.99
CA GLU A 375 4.28 -12.64 -2.85
C GLU A 375 5.07 -11.33 -2.67
N PRO A 376 4.81 -10.24 -3.42
CA PRO A 376 5.52 -8.98 -3.22
C PRO A 376 5.34 -8.43 -1.80
N LEU A 377 4.12 -8.52 -1.26
CA LEU A 377 3.83 -8.09 0.10
C LEU A 377 4.51 -9.02 1.12
N LEU A 378 4.42 -10.34 0.94
CA LEU A 378 5.03 -11.31 1.84
C LEU A 378 6.55 -11.15 1.94
N TRP A 379 7.23 -10.88 0.83
CA TRP A 379 8.65 -10.55 0.83
C TRP A 379 8.93 -9.29 1.64
N LEU A 380 8.19 -8.20 1.41
CA LEU A 380 8.37 -6.98 2.19
C LEU A 380 8.11 -7.20 3.69
N LEU A 381 7.05 -7.95 4.03
CA LEU A 381 6.74 -8.30 5.42
C LEU A 381 7.83 -9.15 6.06
N SER A 382 8.51 -10.03 5.31
CA SER A 382 9.63 -10.81 5.83
C SER A 382 10.85 -9.92 6.10
N GLN A 383 11.11 -8.91 5.26
CA GLN A 383 12.16 -7.91 5.51
C GLN A 383 11.93 -7.14 6.82
N PHE A 384 10.65 -6.92 7.17
CA PHE A 384 10.26 -6.33 8.45
C PHE A 384 10.02 -7.37 9.54
N GLY A 385 10.34 -8.64 9.35
CA GLY A 385 10.13 -9.71 10.34
C GLY A 385 8.70 -9.75 10.87
N VAL A 386 7.70 -9.43 10.04
CA VAL A 386 6.26 -9.52 10.33
C VAL A 386 5.77 -10.94 10.04
N VAL A 387 6.21 -11.51 8.92
CA VAL A 387 6.07 -12.94 8.59
C VAL A 387 7.45 -13.62 8.61
N PRO A 388 7.54 -14.94 8.85
CA PRO A 388 8.81 -15.65 8.71
C PRO A 388 9.15 -15.85 7.22
N ASP A 389 10.43 -15.99 6.92
CA ASP A 389 10.96 -16.48 5.66
C ASP A 389 11.52 -17.91 5.80
N ARG A 390 11.61 -18.63 4.69
CA ARG A 390 12.23 -19.95 4.56
C ARG A 390 13.08 -19.95 3.29
N GLY A 391 14.35 -20.34 3.39
CA GLY A 391 15.25 -20.43 2.24
C GLY A 391 16.67 -20.05 2.60
#